data_AF-A0A2G9P104-F1
#
_entry.id   AF-A0A2G9P104-F1
#
_cell.length_a   1.000
_cell.length_b   1.000
_cell.length_c   1.000
_cell.angle_alpha   90.00
_cell.angle_beta   90.00
_cell.angle_gamma   90.00
#
_symmetry.space_group_name_H-M   'P 1'
#
loop_
_entity.id
_entity.type
_entity.pdbx_description
1 polymer ?
#
loop_
_entity_poly.entity_id
_entity_poly.type
_entity_poly.pdbx_seq_one_letter_code
_entity_poly.pdbx_strand_id
1 'polypeptide(L)'
;VRVEPHKKQLHVTLAYHFQANHLPTLEKLANNIDINLGCDWVAAIFSRDIRYVNHETLQVLYPYTPQNDDELELVPGDFIFMSPVEQTNTSEGWLYGSSLATGCSGLLPENYVTKADECGSWVFHGSYSLLNTSDAASYSLSDGLLDRRVPDDQGMVDTASLTIICQPMQPLRINSHVGPKKRCLFVCRHGERMDVVFGKYWLSQCFDAKGRYVRTNLNMPQSLPQRSGGYRDFEKDAPITVFGCTQAKLVGQALLESNTTVDFIYCSPSLRCVQTAHNILKGLKQESKGKIRVEPGLFEWTKWVSGTSLPAWLSPTEMAAANLSVDTTYRPHIPISKLVVSETYDTYMSRSFQVTKDILSECKGKGNNILIVAHASSLEACTRQLQGLTPQNSKDFVQVVRKIPYLGFCCCEELGESSLWQLTDPPILPLTHGPTGGFNWRETLLQE
;
A
#
# COMPACT_ATOMS: atom_id res chain seq x y z
N VAL A 1 18.48 -3.51 32.65
CA VAL A 1 17.60 -4.68 32.95
C VAL A 1 18.49 -5.91 33.02
N ARG A 2 18.51 -6.63 34.14
CA ARG A 2 19.24 -7.89 34.28
C ARG A 2 18.27 -8.99 33.82
N VAL A 3 18.50 -9.59 32.66
CA VAL A 3 17.64 -10.63 32.10
C VAL A 3 18.14 -11.97 32.62
N GLU A 4 17.31 -12.68 33.38
CA GLU A 4 17.63 -14.05 33.77
C GLU A 4 17.26 -15.02 32.65
N PRO A 5 18.12 -15.99 32.32
CA PRO A 5 17.84 -16.96 31.27
C PRO A 5 16.62 -17.81 31.63
N HIS A 6 15.69 -17.93 30.70
CA HIS A 6 14.50 -18.77 30.87
C HIS A 6 14.91 -20.24 30.93
N LYS A 7 14.70 -20.89 32.07
CA LYS A 7 15.12 -22.28 32.31
C LYS A 7 14.06 -23.33 31.93
N LYS A 8 12.89 -22.92 31.42
CA LYS A 8 11.86 -23.86 30.99
C LYS A 8 12.17 -24.38 29.58
N GLN A 9 11.81 -25.64 29.35
CA GLN A 9 11.88 -26.26 28.03
C GLN A 9 10.99 -25.47 27.05
N LEU A 10 11.56 -25.06 25.92
CA LEU A 10 10.81 -24.40 24.86
C LEU A 10 10.09 -25.46 24.02
N HIS A 11 8.82 -25.21 23.71
CA HIS A 11 8.03 -26.05 22.82
C HIS A 11 7.94 -25.38 21.44
N VAL A 12 8.12 -26.14 20.37
CA VAL A 12 7.95 -25.67 18.99
C VAL A 12 6.57 -26.09 18.51
N THR A 13 5.71 -25.11 18.19
CA THR A 13 4.39 -25.36 17.62
C THR A 13 4.48 -25.19 16.11
N LEU A 14 4.31 -26.28 15.36
CA LEU A 14 4.48 -26.29 13.90
C LEU A 14 3.25 -25.78 13.14
N ALA A 15 2.06 -25.85 13.74
CA ALA A 15 0.81 -25.34 13.18
C ALA A 15 -0.18 -25.03 14.30
N TYR A 16 -1.00 -24.00 14.11
CA TYR A 16 -2.07 -23.58 15.02
C TYR A 16 -3.37 -23.34 14.23
N HIS A 17 -4.53 -23.54 14.86
CA HIS A 17 -5.86 -23.29 14.26
C HIS A 17 -6.10 -23.85 12.84
N PHE A 18 -5.73 -25.10 12.59
CA PHE A 18 -6.05 -25.79 11.35
C PHE A 18 -7.35 -26.60 11.46
N GLN A 19 -8.02 -26.85 10.34
CA GLN A 19 -9.18 -27.75 10.28
C GLN A 19 -8.76 -29.18 10.65
N ALA A 20 -9.53 -29.89 11.47
CA ALA A 20 -9.14 -31.21 11.99
C ALA A 20 -8.84 -32.26 10.90
N ASN A 21 -9.45 -32.13 9.72
CA ASN A 21 -9.16 -32.95 8.54
C ASN A 21 -7.72 -32.79 8.00
N HIS A 22 -7.02 -31.70 8.34
CA HIS A 22 -5.63 -31.46 7.96
C HIS A 22 -4.62 -32.10 8.92
N LEU A 23 -5.06 -32.59 10.11
CA LEU A 23 -4.17 -33.17 11.12
C LEU A 23 -3.25 -34.27 10.56
N PRO A 24 -3.75 -35.29 9.82
CA PRO A 24 -2.91 -36.39 9.36
C PRO A 24 -1.84 -35.93 8.36
N THR A 25 -2.17 -34.92 7.54
CA THR A 25 -1.24 -34.33 6.57
C THR A 25 -0.15 -33.52 7.28
N LEU A 26 -0.52 -32.72 8.28
CA LEU A 26 0.41 -31.92 9.06
C LEU A 26 1.35 -32.81 9.89
N GLU A 27 0.85 -33.89 10.49
CA GLU A 27 1.68 -34.89 11.19
C GLU A 27 2.70 -35.53 10.24
N LYS A 28 2.26 -35.90 9.03
CA LYS A 28 3.16 -36.46 8.01
C LYS A 28 4.25 -35.45 7.59
N LEU A 29 3.89 -34.18 7.38
CA LEU A 29 4.85 -33.13 7.04
C LEU A 29 5.83 -32.87 8.19
N ALA A 30 5.34 -32.81 9.43
CA ALA A 30 6.15 -32.62 10.62
C ALA A 30 7.19 -33.73 10.80
N ASN A 31 6.81 -34.99 10.58
CA ASN A 31 7.73 -36.14 10.66
C ASN A 31 8.83 -36.13 9.59
N ASN A 32 8.62 -35.40 8.48
CA ASN A 32 9.61 -35.29 7.40
C ASN A 32 10.59 -34.12 7.58
N ILE A 33 10.48 -33.36 8.67
CA ILE A 33 11.41 -32.26 8.97
C ILE A 33 12.74 -32.87 9.44
N ASP A 34 13.80 -32.68 8.66
CA ASP A 34 15.15 -33.05 9.08
C ASP A 34 15.67 -32.05 10.12
N ILE A 35 15.72 -32.49 11.37
CA ILE A 35 16.16 -31.69 12.53
C ILE A 35 17.68 -31.42 12.53
N ASN A 36 18.45 -32.05 11.64
CA ASN A 36 19.90 -31.85 11.54
C ASN A 36 20.28 -30.76 10.54
N LEU A 37 19.33 -30.26 9.73
CA LEU A 37 19.57 -29.14 8.84
C LEU A 37 19.74 -27.86 9.64
N GLY A 38 20.76 -27.08 9.29
CA GLY A 38 20.93 -25.73 9.85
C GLY A 38 19.74 -24.85 9.50
N CYS A 39 19.28 -24.06 10.47
CA CYS A 39 18.25 -23.05 10.25
C CYS A 39 18.76 -21.66 10.66
N ASP A 40 18.29 -20.66 9.95
CA ASP A 40 18.47 -19.26 10.34
C ASP A 40 17.49 -18.96 11.47
N TRP A 41 18.03 -18.53 12.61
CA TRP A 41 17.21 -18.13 13.75
C TRP A 41 16.93 -16.64 13.65
N VAL A 42 15.70 -16.22 13.94
CA VAL A 42 15.35 -14.80 14.08
C VAL A 42 14.87 -14.58 15.50
N ALA A 43 15.59 -13.76 16.25
CA ALA A 43 15.14 -13.25 17.53
C ALA A 43 14.31 -11.99 17.26
N ALA A 44 13.05 -11.95 17.68
CA ALA A 44 12.19 -10.78 17.54
C ALA A 44 11.71 -10.30 18.92
N ILE A 45 11.67 -8.99 19.10
CA ILE A 45 11.22 -8.33 20.33
C ILE A 45 9.83 -7.78 20.08
N PHE A 46 8.88 -8.24 20.87
CA PHE A 46 7.51 -7.74 20.89
C PHE A 46 7.20 -7.21 22.30
N SER A 47 6.33 -6.21 22.39
CA SER A 47 5.64 -5.88 23.63
C SER A 47 4.16 -6.13 23.49
N ARG A 48 3.55 -6.64 24.55
CA ARG A 48 2.11 -6.71 24.70
C ARG A 48 1.69 -5.92 25.92
N ASP A 49 0.49 -5.37 25.88
CA ASP A 49 -0.09 -4.74 27.06
C ASP A 49 -0.56 -5.82 28.04
N ILE A 50 0.07 -5.85 29.22
CA ILE A 50 -0.19 -6.88 30.23
C ILE A 50 -1.59 -6.78 30.84
N ARG A 51 -2.28 -5.64 30.70
CA ARG A 51 -3.63 -5.44 31.21
C ARG A 51 -4.63 -6.40 30.55
N TYR A 52 -4.37 -6.77 29.30
CA TYR A 52 -5.27 -7.58 28.48
C TYR A 52 -4.82 -9.04 28.35
N VAL A 53 -3.89 -9.51 29.19
CA VAL A 53 -3.31 -10.87 29.09
C VAL A 53 -4.35 -12.00 29.23
N ASN A 54 -5.47 -11.74 29.91
CA ASN A 54 -6.56 -12.70 30.10
C ASN A 54 -7.81 -12.33 29.27
N HIS A 55 -7.69 -11.42 28.31
CA HIS A 55 -8.79 -11.00 27.44
C HIS A 55 -8.77 -11.77 26.13
N GLU A 56 -9.93 -12.00 25.55
CA GLU A 56 -9.99 -12.48 24.17
C GLU A 56 -9.68 -11.34 23.21
N THR A 57 -8.84 -11.61 22.22
CA THR A 57 -8.52 -10.64 21.16
C THR A 57 -9.48 -10.84 20.00
N LEU A 58 -10.18 -9.77 19.62
CA LEU A 58 -11.11 -9.75 18.50
C LEU A 58 -10.63 -8.73 17.46
N GLN A 59 -10.86 -8.99 16.18
CA GLN A 59 -10.56 -8.06 15.09
C GLN A 59 -11.85 -7.49 14.50
N VAL A 60 -11.89 -6.18 14.31
CA VAL A 60 -13.02 -5.47 13.69
C VAL A 60 -13.08 -5.74 12.19
N LEU A 61 -14.22 -6.24 11.72
CA LEU A 61 -14.51 -6.51 10.31
C LEU A 61 -15.25 -5.36 9.63
N TYR A 62 -16.16 -4.71 10.35
CA TYR A 62 -17.06 -3.70 9.81
C TYR A 62 -17.02 -2.43 10.67
N PRO A 63 -17.14 -1.23 10.06
CA PRO A 63 -17.16 0.01 10.81
C PRO A 63 -18.47 0.15 11.58
N TYR A 64 -18.42 0.76 12.75
CA TYR A 64 -19.60 1.02 13.58
C TYR A 64 -19.49 2.39 14.23
N THR A 65 -20.53 3.20 14.09
CA THR A 65 -20.64 4.51 14.75
C THR A 65 -21.58 4.37 15.95
N PRO A 66 -21.11 4.68 17.17
CA PRO A 66 -21.92 4.62 18.38
C PRO A 66 -23.22 5.41 18.23
N GLN A 67 -24.32 4.81 18.66
CA GLN A 67 -25.63 5.43 18.80
C GLN A 67 -25.88 5.92 20.23
N ASN A 68 -25.25 5.28 21.21
CA ASN A 68 -25.32 5.62 22.63
C ASN A 68 -23.91 5.87 23.21
N ASP A 69 -23.84 6.58 24.34
CA ASP A 69 -22.57 6.97 24.97
C ASP A 69 -21.77 5.80 25.57
N ASP A 70 -22.42 4.65 25.78
CA ASP A 70 -21.82 3.42 26.27
C ASP A 70 -21.32 2.50 25.15
N GLU A 71 -21.53 2.87 23.88
CA GLU A 71 -21.11 2.09 22.71
C GLU A 71 -19.72 2.51 22.19
N LEU A 72 -18.98 1.53 21.67
CA LEU A 72 -17.62 1.69 21.17
C LEU A 72 -17.61 1.91 19.66
N GLU A 73 -16.90 2.95 19.21
CA GLU A 73 -16.65 3.17 17.80
C GLU A 73 -15.74 2.07 17.24
N LEU A 74 -16.14 1.45 16.13
CA LEU A 74 -15.39 0.39 15.49
C LEU A 74 -14.77 0.86 14.19
N VAL A 75 -13.47 0.64 14.04
CA VAL A 75 -12.71 0.89 12.81
C VAL A 75 -12.20 -0.44 12.27
N PRO A 76 -12.52 -0.84 11.02
CA PRO A 76 -12.05 -2.09 10.43
C PRO A 76 -10.54 -2.26 10.52
N GLY A 77 -10.11 -3.43 11.01
CA GLY A 77 -8.70 -3.76 11.24
C GLY A 77 -8.18 -3.43 12.63
N ASP A 78 -8.93 -2.70 13.47
CA ASP A 78 -8.60 -2.53 14.89
C ASP A 78 -8.77 -3.85 15.67
N PHE A 79 -8.08 -3.94 16.80
CA PHE A 79 -8.20 -5.05 17.74
C PHE A 79 -8.97 -4.62 18.99
N ILE A 80 -9.93 -5.43 19.40
CA ILE A 80 -10.72 -5.25 20.60
C ILE A 80 -10.32 -6.32 21.62
N PHE A 81 -9.96 -5.88 22.82
CA PHE A 81 -9.76 -6.78 23.96
C PHE A 81 -11.06 -6.92 24.72
N MET A 82 -11.64 -8.13 24.66
CA MET A 82 -12.88 -8.46 25.34
C MET A 82 -12.58 -9.20 26.66
N SER A 83 -13.16 -8.73 27.76
CA SER A 83 -13.04 -9.36 29.07
C SER A 83 -14.14 -10.43 29.25
N PRO A 84 -13.78 -11.71 29.46
CA PRO A 84 -14.78 -12.76 29.69
C PRO A 84 -15.64 -12.53 30.95
N VAL A 85 -15.16 -11.71 31.88
CA VAL A 85 -15.86 -11.41 33.15
C VAL A 85 -16.94 -10.34 32.93
N GLU A 86 -16.66 -9.34 32.12
CA GLU A 86 -17.57 -8.20 31.89
C GLU A 86 -18.73 -8.56 30.95
N GLN A 87 -18.56 -9.64 30.19
CA GLN A 87 -19.58 -10.16 29.28
C GLN A 87 -20.78 -10.81 29.98
N THR A 88 -20.66 -11.14 31.28
CA THR A 88 -21.77 -11.75 32.04
C THR A 88 -22.97 -10.81 32.23
N ASN A 89 -22.78 -9.50 32.01
CA ASN A 89 -23.80 -8.46 32.16
C ASN A 89 -24.24 -7.82 30.84
N THR A 90 -23.79 -8.30 29.68
CA THR A 90 -24.13 -7.71 28.37
C THR A 90 -25.35 -8.37 27.74
N SER A 91 -26.16 -7.59 27.02
CA SER A 91 -27.32 -8.10 26.29
C SER A 91 -26.89 -9.01 25.12
N GLU A 92 -27.76 -9.95 24.73
CA GLU A 92 -27.52 -10.87 23.61
C GLU A 92 -27.17 -10.10 22.31
N GLY A 93 -26.11 -10.53 21.62
CA GLY A 93 -25.60 -9.90 20.39
C GLY A 93 -24.65 -8.71 20.59
N TRP A 94 -24.34 -8.34 21.83
CA TRP A 94 -23.39 -7.30 22.18
C TRP A 94 -22.22 -7.83 22.98
N LEU A 95 -21.04 -7.26 22.74
CA LEU A 95 -19.81 -7.51 23.48
C LEU A 95 -19.38 -6.22 24.17
N TYR A 96 -18.75 -6.32 25.33
CA TYR A 96 -18.03 -5.19 25.94
C TYR A 96 -16.53 -5.40 25.72
N GLY A 97 -15.84 -4.38 25.20
CA GLY A 97 -14.42 -4.50 24.91
C GLY A 97 -13.70 -3.17 24.87
N SER A 98 -12.37 -3.24 24.85
CA SER A 98 -11.49 -2.08 24.77
C SER A 98 -10.74 -2.06 23.44
N SER A 99 -10.80 -0.94 22.72
CA SER A 99 -10.09 -0.74 21.45
C SER A 99 -8.59 -0.56 21.70
N LEU A 100 -7.76 -1.28 20.93
CA LEU A 100 -6.31 -1.12 20.93
C LEU A 100 -5.91 0.24 20.36
N ALA A 101 -6.57 0.69 19.27
CA ALA A 101 -6.22 1.94 18.60
C ALA A 101 -6.56 3.19 19.43
N THR A 102 -7.69 3.19 20.14
CA THR A 102 -8.17 4.38 20.86
C THR A 102 -7.98 4.29 22.37
N GLY A 103 -7.86 3.08 22.92
CA GLY A 103 -7.86 2.84 24.36
C GLY A 103 -9.24 3.00 25.01
N CYS A 104 -10.28 3.34 24.25
CA CYS A 104 -11.65 3.48 24.74
C CYS A 104 -12.30 2.12 24.94
N SER A 105 -13.22 2.03 25.91
CA SER A 105 -14.00 0.83 26.21
C SER A 105 -15.49 1.10 26.05
N GLY A 106 -16.23 0.13 25.52
CA GLY A 106 -17.67 0.26 25.30
C GLY A 106 -18.29 -0.99 24.70
N LEU A 107 -19.60 -0.92 24.48
CA LEU A 107 -20.39 -1.97 23.86
C LEU A 107 -20.23 -1.96 22.33
N LEU A 108 -20.08 -3.15 21.74
CA LEU A 108 -19.97 -3.33 20.30
C LEU A 108 -20.84 -4.50 19.81
N PRO A 109 -21.34 -4.46 18.57
CA PRO A 109 -22.08 -5.60 18.01
C PRO A 109 -21.18 -6.82 17.78
N GLU A 110 -21.58 -7.98 18.26
CA GLU A 110 -20.79 -9.22 18.15
C GLU A 110 -20.50 -9.62 16.69
N ASN A 111 -21.45 -9.41 15.79
CA ASN A 111 -21.33 -9.74 14.37
C ASN A 111 -20.40 -8.80 13.58
N TYR A 112 -19.82 -7.78 14.23
CA TYR A 112 -18.91 -6.82 13.62
C TYR A 112 -17.44 -7.18 13.82
N VAL A 113 -17.18 -8.21 14.62
CA VAL A 113 -15.84 -8.66 14.98
C VAL A 113 -15.67 -10.15 14.72
N THR A 114 -14.41 -10.59 14.65
CA THR A 114 -14.06 -12.01 14.61
C THR A 114 -12.93 -12.30 15.58
N LYS A 115 -12.83 -13.54 16.06
CA LYS A 115 -11.73 -13.92 16.96
C LYS A 115 -10.40 -13.80 16.22
N ALA A 116 -9.45 -13.14 16.86
CA ALA A 116 -8.12 -12.92 16.33
C ALA A 116 -7.07 -13.58 17.23
N ASP A 117 -5.89 -13.81 16.66
CA ASP A 117 -4.73 -14.26 17.43
C ASP A 117 -4.24 -13.13 18.35
N GLU A 118 -3.91 -13.47 19.60
CA GLU A 118 -3.35 -12.53 20.56
C GLU A 118 -2.10 -11.84 19.99
N CYS A 119 -1.27 -12.57 19.23
CA CYS A 119 -0.05 -12.02 18.66
C CYS A 119 -0.32 -10.93 17.62
N GLY A 120 -1.52 -10.89 17.03
CA GLY A 120 -1.95 -9.82 16.13
C GLY A 120 -2.01 -8.45 16.79
N SER A 121 -2.18 -8.42 18.11
CA SER A 121 -2.22 -7.18 18.91
C SER A 121 -0.84 -6.76 19.45
N TRP A 122 0.20 -7.58 19.28
CA TRP A 122 1.51 -7.31 19.86
C TRP A 122 2.26 -6.25 19.06
N VAL A 123 2.90 -5.33 19.77
CA VAL A 123 3.72 -4.28 19.16
C VAL A 123 5.11 -4.84 18.89
N PHE A 124 5.50 -4.89 17.63
CA PHE A 124 6.84 -5.25 17.21
C PHE A 124 7.83 -4.10 17.45
N HIS A 125 8.97 -4.39 18.09
CA HIS A 125 10.04 -3.41 18.35
C HIS A 125 11.26 -3.60 17.46
N GLY A 126 11.53 -4.83 17.01
CA GLY A 126 12.69 -5.13 16.19
C GLY A 126 13.02 -6.62 16.17
N SER A 127 13.89 -7.02 15.25
CA SER A 127 14.38 -8.39 15.13
C SER A 127 15.86 -8.45 14.77
N TYR A 128 16.48 -9.57 15.07
CA TYR A 128 17.89 -9.84 14.83
C TYR A 128 18.05 -11.28 14.32
N SER A 129 18.73 -11.45 13.18
CA SER A 129 19.04 -12.75 12.62
C SER A 129 20.30 -13.33 13.25
N LEU A 130 20.15 -14.50 13.85
CA LEU A 130 21.21 -15.37 14.33
C LEU A 130 21.55 -16.35 13.20
N LEU A 131 22.57 -16.00 12.43
CA LEU A 131 23.12 -16.88 11.40
C LEU A 131 23.97 -17.95 12.08
N ASN A 132 23.66 -19.23 11.84
CA ASN A 132 24.54 -20.32 12.26
C ASN A 132 25.76 -20.36 11.34
N THR A 133 26.87 -19.77 11.78
CA THR A 133 28.18 -20.01 11.15
C THR A 133 28.67 -21.40 11.57
N SER A 134 28.25 -22.44 10.86
CA SER A 134 29.02 -23.68 10.83
C SER A 134 30.25 -23.46 9.95
N ASP A 135 31.21 -22.71 10.48
CA ASP A 135 32.64 -22.83 10.22
C ASP A 135 33.37 -21.77 11.06
N ALA A 136 33.76 -22.17 12.26
CA ALA A 136 34.72 -21.45 13.07
C ALA A 136 36.13 -21.77 12.57
N ALA A 137 36.58 -21.10 11.50
CA ALA A 137 37.98 -20.83 11.30
C ALA A 137 38.23 -19.36 11.66
N SER A 138 38.85 -19.18 12.82
CA SER A 138 39.33 -17.93 13.39
C SER A 138 39.96 -16.98 12.36
N TYR A 139 39.42 -15.77 12.17
CA TYR A 139 40.23 -14.58 11.90
C TYR A 139 39.62 -13.32 12.53
N SER A 140 40.53 -12.59 13.15
CA SER A 140 40.38 -11.32 13.84
C SER A 140 39.92 -10.17 12.94
N LEU A 141 39.35 -9.16 13.61
CA LEU A 141 39.13 -7.79 13.14
C LEU A 141 40.31 -7.25 12.32
N SER A 142 40.09 -6.94 11.03
CA SER A 142 40.74 -5.82 10.36
C SER A 142 40.05 -5.42 9.06
N ASP A 143 40.00 -4.10 8.89
CA ASP A 143 39.62 -3.25 7.77
C ASP A 143 40.18 -3.67 6.40
N GLY A 144 39.47 -3.40 5.29
CA GLY A 144 40.05 -3.47 3.94
C GLY A 144 39.18 -4.00 2.79
N LEU A 145 38.93 -3.10 1.85
CA LEU A 145 38.44 -3.24 0.46
C LEU A 145 39.12 -4.35 -0.38
N LEU A 146 38.34 -5.09 -1.22
CA LEU A 146 38.59 -5.49 -2.63
C LEU A 146 38.11 -6.93 -3.02
N ASP A 147 37.18 -6.94 -3.99
CA ASP A 147 37.18 -7.69 -5.28
C ASP A 147 37.20 -9.25 -5.38
N ARG A 148 36.13 -9.78 -6.02
CA ARG A 148 36.08 -10.79 -7.13
C ARG A 148 36.49 -12.28 -6.95
N ARG A 149 35.51 -13.21 -7.13
CA ARG A 149 35.34 -14.25 -8.22
C ARG A 149 34.73 -15.60 -7.76
N VAL A 150 33.53 -15.93 -8.30
CA VAL A 150 33.05 -17.13 -9.10
C VAL A 150 33.69 -18.50 -8.78
N PRO A 151 32.94 -19.65 -8.64
CA PRO A 151 32.13 -20.25 -9.72
C PRO A 151 30.83 -21.05 -9.42
N ASP A 152 30.07 -21.24 -10.52
CA ASP A 152 28.94 -22.14 -10.82
C ASP A 152 29.04 -23.56 -10.21
N ASP A 153 27.91 -24.21 -9.88
CA ASP A 153 27.10 -25.03 -10.82
C ASP A 153 25.95 -25.81 -10.12
N GLN A 154 24.84 -26.03 -10.86
CA GLN A 154 23.78 -27.08 -10.78
C GLN A 154 23.11 -27.44 -9.43
N GLY A 155 21.78 -27.60 -9.27
CA GLY A 155 20.62 -27.62 -10.15
C GLY A 155 19.41 -28.27 -9.42
N MET A 156 18.22 -27.69 -9.60
CA MET A 156 16.85 -28.23 -9.49
C MET A 156 16.40 -29.05 -8.25
N VAL A 157 15.29 -28.63 -7.61
CA VAL A 157 13.94 -29.24 -7.69
C VAL A 157 12.96 -28.40 -6.86
N ASP A 158 11.84 -28.02 -7.49
CA ASP A 158 10.69 -27.30 -6.93
C ASP A 158 9.91 -28.12 -5.88
N THR A 159 9.59 -27.48 -4.75
CA THR A 159 8.36 -27.73 -3.99
C THR A 159 7.82 -26.42 -3.43
N ALA A 160 6.88 -25.84 -4.18
CA ALA A 160 6.01 -24.78 -3.69
C ALA A 160 5.28 -25.26 -2.43
N SER A 161 5.54 -24.63 -1.28
CA SER A 161 4.85 -24.92 -0.03
C SER A 161 4.18 -23.67 0.52
N LEU A 162 2.88 -23.83 0.72
CA LEU A 162 1.94 -22.91 1.34
C LEU A 162 2.37 -22.64 2.78
N THR A 163 2.65 -21.38 3.12
CA THR A 163 2.73 -20.96 4.54
C THR A 163 2.22 -19.52 4.66
N ILE A 164 0.92 -19.42 4.92
CA ILE A 164 0.27 -18.25 5.48
C ILE A 164 0.55 -18.33 6.99
N ILE A 165 1.40 -17.45 7.50
CA ILE A 165 1.46 -16.87 8.86
C ILE A 165 2.83 -16.18 8.94
N CYS A 166 2.79 -14.85 9.09
CA CYS A 166 3.95 -13.98 9.32
C CYS A 166 5.12 -14.19 8.37
N GLN A 167 5.04 -13.59 7.17
CA GLN A 167 6.29 -13.21 6.51
C GLN A 167 7.04 -12.29 7.49
N PRO A 168 8.27 -12.63 7.93
CA PRO A 168 9.12 -11.60 8.49
C PRO A 168 9.17 -10.48 7.44
N MET A 169 9.05 -9.22 7.85
CA MET A 169 9.65 -8.15 7.07
C MET A 169 11.12 -8.54 6.96
N GLN A 170 11.48 -9.22 5.87
CA GLN A 170 12.87 -9.44 5.55
C GLN A 170 13.47 -8.03 5.55
N PRO A 171 14.56 -7.76 6.28
CA PRO A 171 15.42 -6.68 5.81
C PRO A 171 15.66 -7.04 4.35
N LEU A 172 15.25 -6.17 3.41
CA LEU A 172 15.52 -6.34 2.00
C LEU A 172 16.98 -6.77 1.90
N ARG A 173 17.23 -8.07 1.70
CA ARG A 173 18.52 -8.51 1.22
C ARG A 173 18.53 -7.88 -0.14
N ILE A 174 19.29 -6.80 -0.25
CA ILE A 174 19.71 -6.23 -1.53
C ILE A 174 20.49 -7.35 -2.18
N ASN A 175 19.76 -8.23 -2.86
CA ASN A 175 20.32 -9.19 -3.76
C ASN A 175 20.81 -8.35 -4.94
N SER A 176 22.03 -7.86 -4.83
CA SER A 176 22.83 -7.45 -5.96
C SER A 176 23.22 -8.71 -6.75
N HIS A 177 22.22 -9.41 -7.27
CA HIS A 177 22.45 -10.43 -8.28
C HIS A 177 22.83 -9.69 -9.55
N VAL A 178 24.07 -9.90 -9.98
CA VAL A 178 24.56 -9.55 -11.32
C VAL A 178 23.97 -10.56 -12.31
N GLY A 179 22.64 -10.62 -12.37
CA GLY A 179 21.89 -11.23 -13.46
C GLY A 179 21.50 -10.15 -14.48
N PRO A 180 21.01 -10.52 -15.67
CA PRO A 180 20.43 -9.55 -16.59
C PRO A 180 19.33 -8.76 -15.85
N LYS A 181 19.42 -7.43 -15.87
CA LYS A 181 18.43 -6.56 -15.21
C LYS A 181 17.05 -6.86 -15.80
N LYS A 182 16.18 -7.49 -15.01
CA LYS A 182 14.80 -7.75 -15.39
C LYS A 182 14.06 -6.42 -15.54
N ARG A 183 13.02 -6.41 -16.38
CA ARG A 183 12.15 -5.26 -16.52
C ARG A 183 11.11 -5.28 -15.42
N CYS A 184 10.93 -4.13 -14.76
CA CYS A 184 9.99 -3.97 -13.66
C CYS A 184 8.95 -2.92 -14.04
N LEU A 185 7.69 -3.27 -13.86
CA LEU A 185 6.55 -2.37 -13.92
C LEU A 185 6.11 -2.08 -12.49
N PHE A 186 6.30 -0.84 -12.06
CA PHE A 186 5.77 -0.34 -10.81
C PHE A 186 4.41 0.32 -11.06
N VAL A 187 3.42 0.03 -10.23
CA VAL A 187 2.12 0.69 -10.26
C VAL A 187 1.80 1.22 -8.87
N CYS A 188 1.50 2.52 -8.77
CA CYS A 188 1.13 3.12 -7.50
C CYS A 188 -0.12 4.00 -7.58
N ARG A 189 -0.89 4.02 -6.48
CA ARG A 189 -2.04 4.91 -6.30
C ARG A 189 -1.55 6.34 -6.03
N HIS A 190 -2.30 7.34 -6.51
CA HIS A 190 -2.09 8.74 -6.12
C HIS A 190 -2.11 8.96 -4.59
N GLY A 191 -1.57 10.09 -4.14
CA GLY A 191 -1.58 10.54 -2.74
C GLY A 191 -2.94 11.01 -2.23
N GLU A 192 -2.97 11.33 -0.94
CA GLU A 192 -4.16 11.81 -0.24
C GLU A 192 -4.84 12.98 -0.97
N ARG A 193 -6.16 12.87 -1.16
CA ARG A 193 -6.96 13.82 -1.96
C ARG A 193 -7.66 14.86 -1.09
N MET A 194 -7.74 16.09 -1.61
CA MET A 194 -8.42 17.21 -0.98
C MET A 194 -9.88 16.93 -0.64
N ASP A 195 -10.62 16.35 -1.58
CA ASP A 195 -12.06 16.12 -1.47
C ASP A 195 -12.43 15.00 -0.49
N VAL A 196 -11.50 14.08 -0.22
CA VAL A 196 -11.69 13.02 0.79
C VAL A 196 -11.46 13.59 2.19
N VAL A 197 -10.40 14.37 2.39
CA VAL A 197 -10.06 14.93 3.72
C VAL A 197 -11.05 16.01 4.16
N PHE A 198 -11.42 16.91 3.24
CA PHE A 198 -12.26 18.07 3.55
C PHE A 198 -13.74 17.86 3.17
N GLY A 199 -14.07 16.67 2.66
CA GLY A 199 -15.42 16.25 2.35
C GLY A 199 -16.07 16.95 1.16
N LYS A 200 -17.38 16.73 1.02
CA LYS A 200 -18.19 17.18 -0.12
C LYS A 200 -18.11 18.69 -0.39
N TYR A 201 -17.95 19.50 0.65
CA TYR A 201 -17.95 20.96 0.58
C TYR A 201 -16.52 21.57 0.61
N TRP A 202 -15.50 20.80 0.24
CA TRP A 202 -14.11 21.27 0.29
C TRP A 202 -13.86 22.52 -0.57
N LEU A 203 -14.57 22.67 -1.69
CA LEU A 203 -14.44 23.86 -2.55
C LEU A 203 -14.87 25.14 -1.82
N SER A 204 -15.98 25.13 -1.09
CA SER A 204 -16.43 26.31 -0.33
C SER A 204 -15.52 26.63 0.86
N GLN A 205 -14.73 25.65 1.32
CA GLN A 205 -13.74 25.89 2.38
C GLN A 205 -12.48 26.57 1.85
N CYS A 206 -12.20 26.52 0.53
CA CYS A 206 -10.93 27.00 -0.02
C CYS A 206 -11.03 27.94 -1.22
N PHE A 207 -12.23 28.40 -1.56
CA PHE A 207 -12.45 29.45 -2.57
C PHE A 207 -13.32 30.56 -2.00
N ASP A 208 -12.88 31.81 -2.16
CA ASP A 208 -13.65 32.99 -1.74
C ASP A 208 -14.83 33.28 -2.68
N ALA A 209 -15.65 34.26 -2.34
CA ALA A 209 -16.81 34.67 -3.15
C ALA A 209 -16.43 35.17 -4.56
N LYS A 210 -15.15 35.48 -4.82
CA LYS A 210 -14.62 35.87 -6.14
C LYS A 210 -13.99 34.69 -6.89
N GLY A 211 -14.08 33.48 -6.34
CA GLY A 211 -13.48 32.27 -6.91
C GLY A 211 -11.96 32.22 -6.76
N ARG A 212 -11.37 33.01 -5.86
CA ARG A 212 -9.92 32.98 -5.61
C ARG A 212 -9.60 31.95 -4.54
N TYR A 213 -8.53 31.19 -4.75
CA TYR A 213 -8.09 30.17 -3.81
C TYR A 213 -7.60 30.81 -2.51
N VAL A 214 -8.09 30.28 -1.37
CA VAL A 214 -7.70 30.67 -0.01
C VAL A 214 -7.44 29.41 0.78
N ARG A 215 -6.22 29.26 1.29
CA ARG A 215 -5.85 28.13 2.15
C ARG A 215 -6.42 28.34 3.56
N THR A 216 -7.32 27.46 3.98
CA THR A 216 -7.97 27.52 5.32
C THR A 216 -7.52 26.41 6.27
N ASN A 217 -6.81 25.40 5.78
CA ASN A 217 -6.18 24.36 6.58
C ASN A 217 -4.74 24.10 6.11
N LEU A 218 -3.83 23.76 7.02
CA LEU A 218 -2.42 23.53 6.67
C LEU A 218 -2.21 22.29 5.78
N ASN A 219 -3.16 21.35 5.74
CA ASN A 219 -3.10 20.24 4.80
C ASN A 219 -3.57 20.62 3.37
N MET A 220 -4.11 21.84 3.18
CA MET A 220 -4.36 22.37 1.84
C MET A 220 -3.07 22.95 1.23
N PRO A 221 -2.82 22.81 -0.10
CA PRO A 221 -1.62 23.33 -0.74
C PRO A 221 -1.52 24.84 -0.66
N GLN A 222 -0.34 25.39 -0.92
CA GLN A 222 -0.15 26.85 -0.93
C GLN A 222 -0.82 27.53 -2.13
N SER A 223 -0.96 26.82 -3.25
CA SER A 223 -1.56 27.32 -4.48
C SER A 223 -2.15 26.17 -5.30
N LEU A 224 -3.14 26.49 -6.13
CA LEU A 224 -3.70 25.58 -7.14
C LEU A 224 -3.45 26.11 -8.55
N PRO A 225 -3.32 25.22 -9.55
CA PRO A 225 -3.19 25.64 -10.95
C PRO A 225 -4.44 26.40 -11.40
N GLN A 226 -4.26 27.39 -12.27
CA GLN A 226 -5.39 28.04 -12.93
C GLN A 226 -6.02 27.04 -13.92
N ARG A 227 -7.36 27.05 -14.02
CA ARG A 227 -8.12 26.19 -14.93
C ARG A 227 -9.04 27.03 -15.80
N SER A 228 -9.27 26.58 -17.02
CA SER A 228 -10.11 27.28 -18.01
C SER A 228 -11.57 27.43 -17.55
N GLY A 229 -12.16 26.41 -16.90
CA GLY A 229 -13.49 26.49 -16.28
C GLY A 229 -13.48 27.06 -14.85
N GLY A 230 -12.35 27.62 -14.40
CA GLY A 230 -12.19 28.18 -13.06
C GLY A 230 -12.20 27.11 -11.96
N TYR A 231 -12.53 27.52 -10.74
CA TYR A 231 -12.40 26.65 -9.56
C TYR A 231 -13.37 25.45 -9.53
N ARG A 232 -14.46 25.49 -10.31
CA ARG A 232 -15.45 24.40 -10.34
C ARG A 232 -14.93 23.15 -11.05
N ASP A 233 -13.97 23.28 -11.96
CA ASP A 233 -13.36 22.13 -12.63
C ASP A 233 -12.65 21.18 -11.65
N PHE A 234 -12.25 21.67 -10.46
CA PHE A 234 -11.69 20.82 -9.41
C PHE A 234 -12.71 19.88 -8.77
N GLU A 235 -14.02 20.13 -8.88
CA GLU A 235 -15.06 19.29 -8.27
C GLU A 235 -14.95 17.82 -8.70
N LYS A 236 -14.65 17.58 -9.98
CA LYS A 236 -14.45 16.23 -10.55
C LYS A 236 -12.99 15.83 -10.68
N ASP A 237 -12.06 16.71 -10.32
CA ASP A 237 -10.62 16.52 -10.54
C ASP A 237 -9.80 17.20 -9.42
N ALA A 238 -10.07 16.76 -8.20
CA ALA A 238 -9.48 17.30 -6.98
C ALA A 238 -7.93 17.12 -6.95
N PRO A 239 -7.20 18.08 -6.36
CA PRO A 239 -5.75 17.99 -6.14
C PRO A 239 -5.42 17.05 -4.98
N ILE A 240 -4.13 16.70 -4.84
CA ILE A 240 -3.62 16.10 -3.59
C ILE A 240 -3.41 17.17 -2.50
N THR A 241 -3.44 16.73 -1.25
CA THR A 241 -3.13 17.52 -0.06
C THR A 241 -1.61 17.72 0.13
N VAL A 242 -1.22 18.50 1.15
CA VAL A 242 0.19 18.62 1.56
C VAL A 242 0.70 17.27 2.05
N PHE A 243 -0.09 16.53 2.84
CA PHE A 243 0.25 15.16 3.23
C PHE A 243 0.35 14.22 2.03
N GLY A 244 -0.54 14.35 1.03
CA GLY A 244 -0.45 13.63 -0.24
C GLY A 244 0.85 13.92 -1.00
N CYS A 245 1.32 15.16 -0.99
CA CYS A 245 2.62 15.52 -1.55
C CYS A 245 3.78 14.88 -0.76
N THR A 246 3.69 14.89 0.57
CA THR A 246 4.69 14.27 1.46
C THR A 246 4.77 12.76 1.27
N GLN A 247 3.63 12.06 1.23
CA GLN A 247 3.55 10.62 0.94
C GLN A 247 4.26 10.29 -0.38
N ALA A 248 3.96 11.03 -1.44
CA ALA A 248 4.57 10.85 -2.75
C ALA A 248 6.08 11.12 -2.74
N LYS A 249 6.52 12.15 -2.03
CA LYS A 249 7.94 12.46 -1.88
C LYS A 249 8.69 11.37 -1.11
N LEU A 250 8.11 10.82 -0.05
CA LEU A 250 8.69 9.71 0.73
C LEU A 250 8.88 8.46 -0.14
N VAL A 251 7.90 8.12 -0.98
CA VAL A 251 8.03 7.01 -1.94
C VAL A 251 9.19 7.26 -2.91
N GLY A 252 9.33 8.48 -3.45
CA GLY A 252 10.46 8.83 -4.29
C GLY A 252 11.82 8.76 -3.57
N GLN A 253 11.87 9.17 -2.30
CA GLN A 253 13.07 9.06 -1.47
C GLN A 253 13.44 7.60 -1.20
N ALA A 254 12.45 6.76 -0.88
CA ALA A 254 12.66 5.32 -0.67
C ALA A 254 13.20 4.63 -1.93
N LEU A 255 12.68 4.99 -3.12
CA LEU A 255 13.20 4.47 -4.39
C LEU A 255 14.65 4.91 -4.65
N LEU A 256 14.99 6.16 -4.29
CA LEU A 256 16.36 6.66 -4.38
C LEU A 256 17.29 5.93 -3.41
N GLU A 257 16.85 5.73 -2.17
CA GLU A 257 17.59 5.04 -1.10
C GLU A 257 17.82 3.56 -1.41
N SER A 258 16.84 2.89 -2.05
CA SER A 258 16.99 1.52 -2.52
C SER A 258 17.77 1.39 -3.84
N ASN A 259 18.29 2.50 -4.37
CA ASN A 259 18.99 2.57 -5.65
C ASN A 259 18.16 2.01 -6.83
N THR A 260 16.83 2.16 -6.75
CA THR A 260 15.91 1.75 -7.79
C THR A 260 15.78 2.87 -8.82
N THR A 261 16.30 2.65 -10.02
CA THR A 261 16.13 3.61 -11.12
C THR A 261 14.69 3.59 -11.62
N VAL A 262 14.18 4.74 -12.06
CA VAL A 262 12.90 4.84 -12.78
C VAL A 262 13.19 5.51 -14.11
N ASP A 263 13.07 4.74 -15.20
CA ASP A 263 13.46 5.19 -16.54
C ASP A 263 12.33 5.94 -17.23
N PHE A 264 11.08 5.51 -17.00
CA PHE A 264 9.88 6.12 -17.56
C PHE A 264 8.79 6.29 -16.49
N ILE A 265 8.10 7.43 -16.51
CA ILE A 265 6.96 7.70 -15.64
C ILE A 265 5.74 8.02 -16.49
N TYR A 266 4.70 7.22 -16.33
CA TYR A 266 3.38 7.46 -16.90
C TYR A 266 2.39 7.76 -15.78
N CYS A 267 1.40 8.61 -16.06
CA CYS A 267 0.35 8.87 -15.09
C CYS A 267 -1.02 9.04 -15.75
N SER A 268 -2.06 8.80 -14.96
CA SER A 268 -3.44 9.18 -15.31
C SER A 268 -3.57 10.70 -15.45
N PRO A 269 -4.48 11.22 -16.31
CA PRO A 269 -4.70 12.64 -16.53
C PRO A 269 -5.29 13.37 -15.31
N SER A 270 -5.77 12.64 -14.31
CA SER A 270 -6.28 13.25 -13.08
C SER A 270 -5.19 14.06 -12.37
N LEU A 271 -5.52 15.28 -11.95
CA LEU A 271 -4.56 16.20 -11.33
C LEU A 271 -3.83 15.56 -10.15
N ARG A 272 -4.55 14.80 -9.31
CA ARG A 272 -3.97 14.05 -8.19
C ARG A 272 -2.88 13.06 -8.60
N CYS A 273 -3.02 12.39 -9.75
CA CYS A 273 -2.03 11.43 -10.25
C CYS A 273 -0.79 12.16 -10.78
N VAL A 274 -0.98 13.25 -11.51
CA VAL A 274 0.11 14.09 -12.04
C VAL A 274 0.92 14.73 -10.91
N GLN A 275 0.24 15.30 -9.91
CA GLN A 275 0.89 15.88 -8.74
C GLN A 275 1.64 14.82 -7.91
N THR A 276 1.08 13.60 -7.81
CA THR A 276 1.78 12.48 -7.15
C THR A 276 3.06 12.13 -7.91
N ALA A 277 2.99 11.96 -9.23
CA ALA A 277 4.15 11.64 -10.07
C ALA A 277 5.24 12.72 -9.97
N HIS A 278 4.85 13.99 -9.96
CA HIS A 278 5.77 15.11 -9.81
C HIS A 278 6.47 15.10 -8.43
N ASN A 279 5.75 14.78 -7.36
CA ASN A 279 6.36 14.71 -6.03
C ASN A 279 7.23 13.45 -5.83
N ILE A 280 6.90 12.32 -6.48
CA ILE A 280 7.81 11.16 -6.54
C ILE A 280 9.11 11.54 -7.24
N LEU A 281 9.06 12.27 -8.36
CA LEU A 281 10.26 12.79 -9.03
C LEU A 281 11.12 13.69 -8.14
N LYS A 282 10.48 14.54 -7.32
CA LYS A 282 11.19 15.34 -6.31
C LYS A 282 11.89 14.48 -5.26
N GLY A 283 11.24 13.40 -4.81
CA GLY A 283 11.85 12.43 -3.88
C GLY A 283 13.05 11.72 -4.49
N LEU A 284 12.94 11.34 -5.76
CA LEU A 284 14.00 10.73 -6.57
C LEU A 284 15.15 11.69 -6.91
N LYS A 285 15.03 12.99 -6.60
CA LYS A 285 15.94 14.05 -7.07
C LYS A 285 16.11 14.07 -8.59
N GLN A 286 15.00 13.80 -9.28
CA GLN A 286 14.95 13.67 -10.73
C GLN A 286 14.06 14.72 -11.38
N GLU A 287 13.68 15.79 -10.66
CA GLU A 287 12.86 16.85 -11.24
C GLU A 287 13.57 17.53 -12.43
N SER A 288 13.07 17.26 -13.62
CA SER A 288 13.46 17.94 -14.85
C SER A 288 12.21 18.12 -15.69
N LYS A 289 12.19 19.14 -16.56
CA LYS A 289 11.06 19.38 -17.46
C LYS A 289 10.90 18.18 -18.41
N GLY A 290 9.67 17.76 -18.65
CA GLY A 290 9.36 16.77 -19.69
C GLY A 290 9.55 15.30 -19.30
N LYS A 291 9.36 14.92 -18.03
CA LYS A 291 9.53 13.53 -17.58
C LYS A 291 8.23 12.73 -17.45
N ILE A 292 7.10 13.38 -17.19
CA ILE A 292 5.84 12.69 -16.90
C ILE A 292 4.98 12.58 -18.15
N ARG A 293 4.70 11.36 -18.58
CA ARG A 293 3.85 11.04 -19.74
C ARG A 293 2.40 10.87 -19.29
N VAL A 294 1.53 11.78 -19.71
CA VAL A 294 0.10 11.75 -19.32
C VAL A 294 -0.67 10.84 -20.27
N GLU A 295 -1.16 9.71 -19.75
CA GLU A 295 -1.85 8.67 -20.51
C GLU A 295 -3.31 8.52 -20.03
N PRO A 296 -4.30 9.02 -20.80
CA PRO A 296 -5.72 8.87 -20.47
C PRO A 296 -6.19 7.42 -20.37
N GLY A 297 -5.55 6.48 -21.06
CA GLY A 297 -5.82 5.05 -20.91
C GLY A 297 -5.63 4.52 -19.48
N LEU A 298 -4.88 5.23 -18.63
CA LEU A 298 -4.67 4.91 -17.20
C LEU A 298 -5.72 5.53 -16.27
N PHE A 299 -6.70 6.28 -16.79
CA PHE A 299 -7.78 6.83 -15.97
C PHE A 299 -8.63 5.71 -15.36
N GLU A 300 -9.19 5.94 -14.17
CA GLU A 300 -9.99 4.95 -13.43
C GLU A 300 -11.24 4.53 -14.20
N TRP A 301 -11.95 3.53 -13.68
CA TRP A 301 -13.19 3.05 -14.27
C TRP A 301 -14.22 4.19 -14.34
N THR A 302 -14.56 4.61 -15.57
CA THR A 302 -15.38 5.81 -15.80
C THR A 302 -16.81 5.70 -15.25
N LYS A 303 -17.25 4.49 -14.87
CA LYS A 303 -18.50 4.28 -14.11
C LYS A 303 -18.50 4.99 -12.75
N TRP A 304 -17.34 5.29 -12.18
CA TRP A 304 -17.22 6.04 -10.91
C TRP A 304 -17.26 7.55 -11.09
N VAL A 305 -17.23 8.05 -12.34
CA VAL A 305 -17.38 9.48 -12.60
C VAL A 305 -18.86 9.86 -12.48
N SER A 306 -19.14 10.89 -11.69
CA SER A 306 -20.50 11.40 -11.54
C SER A 306 -20.94 12.24 -12.75
N GLY A 307 -22.21 12.07 -13.15
CA GLY A 307 -22.83 12.84 -14.23
C GLY A 307 -22.57 12.27 -15.63
N THR A 308 -22.77 13.11 -16.64
CA THR A 308 -22.77 12.72 -18.07
C THR A 308 -21.49 13.10 -18.82
N SER A 309 -20.47 13.60 -18.12
CA SER A 309 -19.21 14.06 -18.70
C SER A 309 -18.01 13.63 -17.87
N LEU A 310 -16.91 13.33 -18.56
CA LEU A 310 -15.60 13.12 -17.95
C LEU A 310 -15.11 14.41 -17.26
N PRO A 311 -14.19 14.32 -16.28
CA PRO A 311 -13.59 15.50 -15.68
C PRO A 311 -12.89 16.38 -16.72
N ALA A 312 -12.97 17.70 -16.56
CA ALA A 312 -12.32 18.66 -17.43
C ALA A 312 -10.83 18.76 -17.10
N TRP A 313 -10.04 17.72 -17.40
CA TRP A 313 -8.61 17.64 -17.08
C TRP A 313 -7.81 18.81 -17.67
N LEU A 314 -6.76 19.23 -16.96
CA LEU A 314 -5.75 20.13 -17.53
C LEU A 314 -5.12 19.50 -18.78
N SER A 315 -4.80 20.31 -19.77
CA SER A 315 -3.96 19.88 -20.88
C SER A 315 -2.51 19.67 -20.43
N PRO A 316 -1.72 18.83 -21.11
CA PRO A 316 -0.29 18.69 -20.83
C PRO A 316 0.47 20.02 -20.80
N THR A 317 0.10 20.96 -21.67
CA THR A 317 0.68 22.31 -21.71
C THR A 317 0.35 23.12 -20.46
N GLU A 318 -0.89 23.09 -19.99
CA GLU A 318 -1.28 23.77 -18.74
C GLU A 318 -0.62 23.12 -17.52
N MET A 319 -0.48 21.78 -17.49
CA MET A 319 0.24 21.07 -16.42
C MET A 319 1.73 21.44 -16.41
N ALA A 320 2.36 21.55 -17.58
CA ALA A 320 3.75 22.00 -17.69
C ALA A 320 3.92 23.47 -17.24
N ALA A 321 2.97 24.35 -17.61
CA ALA A 321 2.93 25.74 -17.14
C ALA A 321 2.72 25.85 -15.61
N ALA A 322 2.03 24.87 -15.01
CA ALA A 322 1.89 24.71 -13.57
C ALA A 322 3.11 24.05 -12.88
N ASN A 323 4.24 23.89 -13.60
CA ASN A 323 5.49 23.31 -13.13
C ASN A 323 5.40 21.83 -12.69
N LEU A 324 4.52 21.03 -13.30
CA LEU A 324 4.30 19.62 -12.96
C LEU A 324 5.16 18.63 -13.78
N SER A 325 6.31 19.05 -14.31
CA SER A 325 7.27 18.18 -15.04
C SER A 325 6.69 17.31 -16.16
N VAL A 326 5.58 17.72 -16.78
CA VAL A 326 4.90 16.96 -17.84
C VAL A 326 5.63 17.04 -19.18
N ASP A 327 5.69 15.91 -19.87
CA ASP A 327 6.14 15.78 -21.26
C ASP A 327 5.01 16.21 -22.21
N THR A 328 5.16 17.40 -22.80
CA THR A 328 4.20 17.95 -23.77
C THR A 328 4.34 17.35 -25.17
N THR A 329 5.37 16.53 -25.41
CA THR A 329 5.62 15.88 -26.70
C THR A 329 5.07 14.47 -26.76
N TYR A 330 4.78 13.87 -25.60
CA TYR A 330 4.16 12.56 -25.50
C TYR A 330 2.80 12.52 -26.22
N ARG A 331 2.59 11.47 -27.03
CA ARG A 331 1.30 11.19 -27.65
C ARG A 331 0.67 9.96 -26.99
N PRO A 332 -0.51 10.09 -26.37
CA PRO A 332 -1.12 8.99 -25.65
C PRO A 332 -1.58 7.88 -26.58
N HIS A 333 -1.44 6.64 -26.11
CA HIS A 333 -1.96 5.44 -26.79
C HIS A 333 -3.50 5.47 -26.83
N ILE A 334 -4.13 5.90 -25.74
CA ILE A 334 -5.57 6.08 -25.64
C ILE A 334 -5.84 7.57 -25.36
N PRO A 335 -6.16 8.39 -26.39
CA PRO A 335 -6.50 9.79 -26.17
C PRO A 335 -7.83 9.93 -25.43
N ILE A 336 -8.04 11.10 -24.80
CA ILE A 336 -9.27 11.43 -24.05
C ILE A 336 -10.54 11.15 -24.87
N SER A 337 -10.52 11.44 -26.17
CA SER A 337 -11.67 11.23 -27.07
C SER A 337 -12.09 9.76 -27.24
N LYS A 338 -11.25 8.80 -26.85
CA LYS A 338 -11.58 7.37 -26.84
C LYS A 338 -12.11 6.87 -25.49
N LEU A 339 -12.07 7.68 -24.44
CA LEU A 339 -12.71 7.34 -23.17
C LEU A 339 -14.21 7.62 -23.25
N VAL A 340 -15.01 6.63 -22.85
CA VAL A 340 -16.47 6.73 -22.83
C VAL A 340 -16.92 6.91 -21.39
N VAL A 341 -17.92 7.78 -21.16
CA VAL A 341 -18.53 7.94 -19.83
C VAL A 341 -19.26 6.66 -19.46
N SER A 342 -19.10 6.20 -18.22
CA SER A 342 -19.77 5.01 -17.70
C SER A 342 -19.52 3.74 -18.53
N GLU A 343 -18.27 3.51 -18.94
CA GLU A 343 -17.87 2.27 -19.62
C GLU A 343 -18.17 1.01 -18.78
N THR A 344 -18.24 -0.16 -19.42
CA THR A 344 -18.41 -1.43 -18.71
C THR A 344 -17.13 -1.83 -17.98
N TYR A 345 -17.24 -2.73 -17.01
CA TYR A 345 -16.07 -3.27 -16.31
C TYR A 345 -15.09 -3.96 -17.27
N ASP A 346 -15.60 -4.74 -18.23
CA ASP A 346 -14.76 -5.45 -19.20
C ASP A 346 -14.02 -4.48 -20.13
N THR A 347 -14.66 -3.39 -20.54
CA THR A 347 -14.01 -2.32 -21.32
C THR A 347 -12.88 -1.68 -20.51
N TYR A 348 -13.12 -1.38 -19.22
CA TYR A 348 -12.11 -0.81 -18.33
C TYR A 348 -10.89 -1.74 -18.16
N MET A 349 -11.12 -3.02 -17.87
CA MET A 349 -10.04 -4.01 -17.72
C MET A 349 -9.27 -4.18 -19.03
N SER A 350 -9.99 -4.32 -20.15
CA SER A 350 -9.39 -4.50 -21.48
C SER A 350 -8.54 -3.32 -21.90
N ARG A 351 -9.00 -2.07 -21.71
CA ARG A 351 -8.21 -0.89 -22.06
C ARG A 351 -7.00 -0.71 -21.14
N SER A 352 -7.13 -1.06 -19.85
CA SER A 352 -6.02 -1.00 -18.88
C SER A 352 -4.92 -2.00 -19.22
N PHE A 353 -5.30 -3.22 -19.61
CA PHE A 353 -4.36 -4.21 -20.11
C PHE A 353 -3.68 -3.75 -21.42
N GLN A 354 -4.47 -3.28 -22.39
CA GLN A 354 -3.96 -2.83 -23.68
C GLN A 354 -2.97 -1.67 -23.54
N VAL A 355 -3.34 -0.62 -22.81
CA VAL A 355 -2.45 0.55 -22.62
C VAL A 355 -1.17 0.17 -21.89
N THR A 356 -1.24 -0.74 -20.91
CA THR A 356 -0.05 -1.19 -20.20
C THR A 356 0.88 -1.98 -21.12
N LYS A 357 0.35 -2.84 -21.98
CA LYS A 357 1.15 -3.53 -23.02
C LYS A 357 1.80 -2.55 -24.00
N ASP A 358 1.07 -1.53 -24.44
CA ASP A 358 1.59 -0.54 -25.38
C ASP A 358 2.73 0.28 -24.75
N ILE A 359 2.58 0.70 -23.48
CA ILE A 359 3.63 1.35 -22.69
C ILE A 359 4.86 0.44 -22.58
N LEU A 360 4.67 -0.81 -22.18
CA LEU A 360 5.75 -1.79 -22.04
C LEU A 360 6.46 -2.04 -23.38
N SER A 361 5.74 -2.07 -24.49
CA SER A 361 6.30 -2.21 -25.83
C SER A 361 7.12 -0.98 -26.22
N GLU A 362 6.59 0.22 -26.00
CA GLU A 362 7.26 1.50 -26.33
C GLU A 362 8.57 1.69 -25.58
N CYS A 363 8.64 1.22 -24.34
CA CYS A 363 9.80 1.33 -23.46
C CYS A 363 10.83 0.20 -23.65
N LYS A 364 10.48 -0.88 -24.38
CA LYS A 364 11.35 -2.05 -24.56
C LYS A 364 12.68 -1.64 -25.21
N GLY A 365 13.79 -2.02 -24.59
CA GLY A 365 15.15 -1.70 -25.05
C GLY A 365 15.62 -0.27 -24.77
N LYS A 366 14.79 0.58 -24.14
CA LYS A 366 15.15 1.97 -23.77
C LYS A 366 15.35 2.16 -22.27
N GLY A 367 14.74 1.30 -21.46
CA GLY A 367 14.79 1.31 -20.00
C GLY A 367 14.10 0.09 -19.43
N ASN A 368 14.43 -0.26 -18.20
CA ASN A 368 13.94 -1.47 -17.54
C ASN A 368 12.79 -1.18 -16.57
N ASN A 369 12.82 -0.01 -15.92
CA ASN A 369 11.94 0.29 -14.81
C ASN A 369 10.93 1.38 -15.20
N ILE A 370 9.66 1.00 -15.25
CA ILE A 370 8.55 1.87 -15.65
C ILE A 370 7.66 2.08 -14.45
N LEU A 371 7.35 3.33 -14.12
CA LEU A 371 6.43 3.69 -13.05
C LEU A 371 5.11 4.23 -13.61
N ILE A 372 4.01 3.58 -13.26
CA ILE A 372 2.65 4.06 -13.47
C ILE A 372 2.13 4.69 -12.17
N VAL A 373 1.73 5.96 -12.24
CA VAL A 373 1.08 6.68 -11.13
C VAL A 373 -0.38 6.95 -11.50
N ALA A 374 -1.30 6.21 -10.90
CA ALA A 374 -2.70 6.24 -11.30
C ALA A 374 -3.64 6.07 -10.09
N HIS A 375 -4.53 5.09 -10.10
CA HIS A 375 -5.61 4.93 -9.14
C HIS A 375 -5.48 3.60 -8.39
N ALA A 376 -6.25 3.41 -7.31
CA ALA A 376 -6.30 2.15 -6.60
C ALA A 376 -6.63 0.98 -7.54
N SER A 377 -7.57 1.20 -8.46
CA SER A 377 -7.99 0.24 -9.48
C SER A 377 -6.90 -0.14 -10.47
N SER A 378 -5.88 0.71 -10.65
CA SER A 378 -4.82 0.50 -11.63
C SER A 378 -3.85 -0.60 -11.22
N LEU A 379 -3.63 -0.81 -9.91
CA LEU A 379 -2.70 -1.84 -9.42
C LEU A 379 -3.10 -3.22 -9.93
N GLU A 380 -4.39 -3.54 -9.94
CA GLU A 380 -4.89 -4.80 -10.49
C GLU A 380 -5.18 -4.70 -12.00
N ALA A 381 -5.83 -3.64 -12.47
CA ALA A 381 -6.25 -3.54 -13.87
C ALA A 381 -5.06 -3.49 -14.86
N CYS A 382 -3.92 -2.95 -14.44
CA CYS A 382 -2.72 -2.89 -15.28
C CYS A 382 -1.87 -4.16 -15.20
N THR A 383 -1.99 -4.98 -14.14
CA THR A 383 -1.06 -6.10 -13.90
C THR A 383 -1.70 -7.47 -14.04
N ARG A 384 -3.02 -7.61 -13.84
CA ARG A 384 -3.67 -8.92 -13.75
C ARG A 384 -3.56 -9.73 -15.03
N GLN A 385 -3.98 -9.16 -16.16
CA GLN A 385 -3.91 -9.83 -17.46
C GLN A 385 -2.47 -9.94 -18.00
N LEU A 386 -1.53 -9.08 -17.56
CA LEU A 386 -0.11 -9.24 -17.88
C LEU A 386 0.47 -10.53 -17.26
N GLN A 387 -0.06 -10.95 -16.11
CA GLN A 387 0.30 -12.21 -15.45
C GLN A 387 -0.39 -13.44 -16.07
N GLY A 388 -1.15 -13.26 -17.16
CA GLY A 388 -1.95 -14.34 -17.76
C GLY A 388 -3.20 -14.70 -16.95
N LEU A 389 -3.57 -13.89 -15.95
CA LEU A 389 -4.75 -14.14 -15.12
C LEU A 389 -6.01 -13.55 -15.74
N THR A 390 -7.14 -14.23 -15.56
CA THR A 390 -8.46 -13.73 -16.00
C THR A 390 -8.97 -12.64 -15.05
N PRO A 391 -9.57 -11.54 -15.55
CA PRO A 391 -10.19 -10.51 -14.70
C PRO A 391 -11.14 -11.10 -13.65
N GLN A 392 -11.18 -10.53 -12.45
CA GLN A 392 -12.17 -10.88 -11.44
C GLN A 392 -13.57 -10.45 -11.89
N ASN A 393 -14.62 -10.84 -11.16
CA ASN A 393 -15.90 -10.17 -11.33
C ASN A 393 -15.84 -8.75 -10.74
N SER A 394 -16.70 -7.85 -11.24
CA SER A 394 -16.68 -6.43 -10.85
C SER A 394 -16.94 -6.18 -9.36
N LYS A 395 -17.64 -7.07 -8.63
CA LYS A 395 -17.90 -6.90 -7.20
C LYS A 395 -16.63 -7.16 -6.38
N ASP A 396 -15.94 -8.26 -6.65
CA ASP A 396 -14.70 -8.62 -5.96
C ASP A 396 -13.58 -7.63 -6.29
N PHE A 397 -13.51 -7.19 -7.55
CA PHE A 397 -12.62 -6.11 -7.97
C PHE A 397 -12.79 -4.86 -7.10
N VAL A 398 -14.03 -4.39 -6.91
CA VAL A 398 -14.31 -3.22 -6.07
C VAL A 398 -13.86 -3.42 -4.62
N GLN A 399 -13.98 -4.63 -4.06
CA GLN A 399 -13.50 -4.92 -2.71
C GLN A 399 -11.98 -4.84 -2.61
N VAL A 400 -11.23 -5.30 -3.63
CA VAL A 400 -9.77 -5.15 -3.68
C VAL A 400 -9.39 -3.67 -3.74
N VAL A 401 -10.02 -2.91 -4.63
CA VAL A 401 -9.75 -1.47 -4.82
C VAL A 401 -9.89 -0.68 -3.53
N ARG A 402 -10.90 -1.00 -2.69
CA ARG A 402 -11.14 -0.31 -1.41
C ARG A 402 -10.05 -0.51 -0.37
N LYS A 403 -9.27 -1.60 -0.46
CA LYS A 403 -8.21 -1.94 0.50
C LYS A 403 -6.87 -1.27 0.18
N ILE A 404 -6.71 -0.71 -1.01
CA ILE A 404 -5.42 -0.14 -1.45
C ILE A 404 -5.27 1.27 -0.87
N PRO A 405 -4.29 1.56 0.00
CA PRO A 405 -4.10 2.87 0.60
C PRO A 405 -3.54 3.88 -0.42
N TYR A 406 -3.48 5.16 -0.03
CA TYR A 406 -2.71 6.16 -0.78
C TYR A 406 -1.25 5.73 -0.88
N LEU A 407 -0.66 5.93 -2.06
CA LEU A 407 0.68 5.42 -2.40
C LEU A 407 0.84 3.89 -2.24
N GLY A 408 -0.25 3.14 -2.15
CA GLY A 408 -0.20 1.68 -2.31
C GLY A 408 0.54 1.35 -3.60
N PHE A 409 1.54 0.47 -3.50
CA PHE A 409 2.57 0.27 -4.50
C PHE A 409 2.74 -1.24 -4.77
N CYS A 410 2.73 -1.65 -6.03
CA CYS A 410 3.06 -3.01 -6.42
C CYS A 410 4.17 -3.03 -7.49
N CYS A 411 4.91 -4.13 -7.54
CA CYS A 411 5.91 -4.41 -8.56
C CYS A 411 5.48 -5.63 -9.37
N CYS A 412 5.59 -5.55 -10.70
CA CYS A 412 5.40 -6.66 -11.60
C CYS A 412 6.67 -6.82 -12.45
N GLU A 413 7.29 -7.99 -12.44
CA GLU A 413 8.55 -8.27 -13.14
C GLU A 413 8.37 -9.19 -14.34
N GLU A 414 9.11 -8.93 -15.42
CA GLU A 414 9.12 -9.77 -16.62
C GLU A 414 9.89 -11.09 -16.37
N LEU A 415 9.24 -12.23 -16.62
CA LEU A 415 9.79 -13.57 -16.41
C LEU A 415 10.57 -14.06 -17.64
N GLY A 416 11.84 -13.65 -17.76
CA GLY A 416 12.78 -14.23 -18.73
C GLY A 416 12.30 -14.17 -20.19
N GLU A 417 12.51 -15.24 -20.96
CA GLU A 417 12.13 -15.30 -22.39
C GLU A 417 10.61 -15.48 -22.63
N SER A 418 9.86 -15.90 -21.61
CA SER A 418 8.40 -15.91 -21.69
C SER A 418 7.89 -14.49 -21.44
N SER A 419 7.10 -13.92 -22.36
CA SER A 419 6.54 -12.56 -22.18
C SER A 419 5.50 -12.44 -21.04
N LEU A 420 5.57 -13.32 -20.05
CA LEU A 420 4.78 -13.38 -18.84
C LEU A 420 5.37 -12.44 -17.79
N TRP A 421 4.50 -11.80 -17.04
CA TRP A 421 4.86 -10.96 -15.92
C TRP A 421 4.39 -11.60 -14.61
N GLN A 422 5.01 -11.28 -13.48
CA GLN A 422 4.60 -11.78 -12.17
C GLN A 422 4.69 -10.67 -11.14
N LEU A 423 3.70 -10.57 -10.25
CA LEU A 423 3.81 -9.68 -9.08
C LEU A 423 4.92 -10.17 -8.13
N THR A 424 5.78 -9.25 -7.73
CA THR A 424 6.86 -9.48 -6.76
C THR A 424 6.84 -8.39 -5.69
N ASP A 425 7.64 -8.58 -4.64
CA ASP A 425 7.78 -7.56 -3.60
C ASP A 425 8.36 -6.27 -4.17
N PRO A 426 7.74 -5.10 -3.88
CA PRO A 426 8.33 -3.82 -4.23
C PRO A 426 9.72 -3.61 -3.63
N PRO A 427 10.60 -2.85 -4.31
CA PRO A 427 11.94 -2.55 -3.80
C PRO A 427 11.95 -1.49 -2.69
N ILE A 428 10.79 -1.16 -2.12
CA ILE A 428 10.60 -0.15 -1.08
C ILE A 428 9.60 -0.68 -0.04
N LEU A 429 9.74 -0.19 1.20
CA LEU A 429 8.82 -0.52 2.28
C LEU A 429 7.44 0.14 2.08
N PRO A 430 6.36 -0.45 2.62
CA PRO A 430 5.05 0.19 2.63
C PRO A 430 5.03 1.45 3.52
N LEU A 431 4.11 2.37 3.24
CA LEU A 431 3.89 3.59 4.02
C LEU A 431 2.56 3.51 4.78
N THR A 432 2.62 3.64 6.11
CA THR A 432 1.45 3.63 7.00
C THR A 432 1.54 4.80 8.00
N HIS A 433 0.45 5.53 8.19
CA HIS A 433 0.33 6.56 9.22
C HIS A 433 -1.14 6.74 9.64
N GLY A 434 -1.35 7.28 10.85
CA GLY A 434 -2.70 7.60 11.36
C GLY A 434 -3.26 8.93 10.82
N PRO A 435 -4.55 9.20 11.08
CA PRO A 435 -5.18 10.49 10.77
C PRO A 435 -4.79 11.57 11.78
N THR A 436 -5.02 12.83 11.42
CA THR A 436 -5.03 13.97 12.36
C THR A 436 -6.34 14.72 12.17
N GLY A 437 -7.22 14.67 13.18
CA GLY A 437 -8.57 15.21 13.10
C GLY A 437 -8.62 16.74 13.03
N GLY A 438 -9.79 17.27 12.63
CA GLY A 438 -10.08 18.69 12.74
C GLY A 438 -10.11 19.12 14.20
N PHE A 439 -9.48 20.25 14.52
CA PHE A 439 -9.50 20.83 15.86
C PHE A 439 -10.05 22.25 15.81
N ASN A 440 -11.21 22.47 16.43
CA ASN A 440 -11.80 23.79 16.62
C ASN A 440 -11.63 24.21 18.09
N TRP A 441 -10.62 25.01 18.37
CA TRP A 441 -10.29 25.42 19.73
C TRP A 441 -11.45 26.13 20.47
N ARG A 442 -12.35 26.81 19.75
CA ARG A 442 -13.49 27.49 20.39
C ARG A 442 -14.50 26.47 20.90
N GLU A 443 -14.94 25.56 20.03
CA GLU A 443 -15.88 24.50 20.42
C GLU A 443 -15.30 23.57 21.49
N THR A 444 -13.99 23.29 21.43
CA THR A 444 -13.35 22.38 22.39
C THR A 444 -13.07 23.04 23.74
N LEU A 445 -12.62 24.31 23.76
CA LEU A 445 -12.09 24.94 24.99
C LEU A 445 -13.02 25.99 25.61
N LEU A 446 -13.92 26.59 24.83
CA LEU A 446 -14.81 27.66 25.32
C LEU A 446 -16.21 27.15 25.67
N GLN A 447 -16.38 25.86 26.00
CA GLN A 447 -17.66 25.23 26.38
C GLN A 447 -18.60 26.25 27.06
N GLU A 448 -19.60 26.76 26.32
CA GLU A 448 -20.69 27.57 26.88
C GLU A 448 -21.76 26.67 27.47
#